data_AF-A0A7V0JT33-F1
#
_entry.id   AF-A0A7V0JT33-F1
#
_cell.length_a   1.000
_cell.length_b   1.000
_cell.length_c   1.000
_cell.angle_alpha   90.00
_cell.angle_beta   90.00
_cell.angle_gamma   90.00
#
_symmetry.space_group_name_H-M   'P 1'
#
loop_
_entity.id
_entity.type
_entity.pdbx_description
1 polymer ?
#
loop_
_entity_poly.entity_id
_entity_poly.type
_entity_poly.pdbx_seq_one_letter_code
_entity_poly.pdbx_strand_id
1 'polypeptide(L)' 'MNDWEPKITTFLCNWCSYGAADLAGVSRFQYPPNFRIIRVPCSGRISPKFILAAFRHGSDGVWVSG' A
#
# COMPACT_ATOMS: atom_id res chain seq x y z
N MET A 1 15.30 -19.15 13.29
CA MET A 1 14.89 -17.74 13.50
C MET A 1 13.65 -17.54 12.65
N ASN A 2 12.57 -17.02 13.20
CA ASN A 2 11.32 -16.89 12.44
C ASN A 2 11.54 -15.92 11.26
N ASP A 3 11.41 -16.42 10.04
CA ASP A 3 11.37 -15.57 8.82
C ASP A 3 10.02 -14.86 8.77
N TRP A 4 9.87 -13.86 9.64
CA TRP A 4 8.70 -12.98 9.64
C TRP A 4 8.85 -11.91 8.57
N GLU A 5 7.88 -11.84 7.66
CA GLU A 5 7.76 -10.74 6.69
C GLU A 5 6.54 -9.87 7.02
N PRO A 6 6.70 -8.54 7.13
CA PRO A 6 5.59 -7.65 7.50
C PRO A 6 4.55 -7.58 6.39
N LYS A 7 3.27 -7.73 6.73
CA LYS A 7 2.16 -7.55 5.79
C LYS A 7 1.73 -6.08 5.77
N ILE A 8 1.96 -5.40 4.66
CA ILE A 8 1.64 -3.98 4.53
C ILE A 8 0.41 -3.79 3.63
N THR A 9 -0.64 -3.17 4.15
CA THR A 9 -1.76 -2.72 3.33
C THR A 9 -1.48 -1.31 2.83
N THR A 10 -1.48 -1.14 1.50
CA THR A 10 -1.09 0.13 0.88
C THR A 10 -2.27 0.74 0.13
N PHE A 11 -2.62 1.99 0.43
CA PHE A 11 -3.62 2.75 -0.30
C PHE A 11 -2.94 3.78 -1.19
N LEU A 12 -3.09 3.64 -2.50
CA LEU A 12 -2.51 4.57 -3.48
C LEU A 12 -3.62 5.28 -4.26
N CYS A 13 -3.46 6.59 -4.44
CA CYS A 13 -4.34 7.33 -5.33
C CYS A 13 -4.14 6.93 -6.79
N ASN A 14 -5.20 7.00 -7.57
CA ASN A 14 -5.20 6.62 -8.98
C ASN A 14 -4.32 7.52 -9.85
N TRP A 15 -4.16 8.79 -9.48
CA TRP A 15 -3.57 9.82 -10.34
C TRP A 15 -2.05 9.95 -10.21
N CYS A 16 -1.52 9.92 -8.99
CA CYS A 16 -0.11 10.15 -8.71
C CYS A 16 0.58 8.85 -8.30
N SER A 17 0.29 8.36 -7.09
CA SER A 17 1.10 7.29 -6.50
C SER A 17 0.91 5.93 -7.17
N TYR A 18 -0.30 5.60 -7.64
CA TYR A 18 -0.52 4.36 -8.40
C TYR A 18 0.21 4.41 -9.75
N GLY A 19 0.21 5.56 -10.43
CA GLY A 19 1.01 5.76 -11.65
C GLY A 19 2.52 5.67 -11.40
N ALA A 20 3.00 6.16 -10.25
CA ALA A 20 4.39 5.98 -9.85
C ALA A 20 4.74 4.51 -9.57
N ALA A 21 3.81 3.74 -8.98
CA ALA A 21 3.98 2.30 -8.79
C ALA A 21 4.03 1.55 -10.14
N ASP A 22 3.18 1.93 -11.10
CA ASP A 22 3.23 1.39 -12.46
C ASP A 22 4.57 1.74 -13.14
N LEU A 23 5.05 2.98 -12.99
CA LEU A 23 6.35 3.41 -13.51
C LEU A 23 7.50 2.62 -12.89
N ALA A 24 7.48 2.37 -11.57
CA ALA A 24 8.49 1.55 -10.91
C ALA A 24 8.52 0.13 -11.48
N GLY A 25 7.35 -0.44 -11.81
CA GLY A 25 7.24 -1.72 -12.51
C GLY A 25 7.81 -1.69 -13.93
N VAL A 26 7.47 -0.69 -14.74
CA VAL A 26 8.00 -0.49 -16.09
C VAL A 26 9.52 -0.30 -16.08
N SER A 27 10.03 0.46 -15.12
CA SER A 27 11.46 0.71 -14.91
C SER A 27 12.20 -0.44 -14.22
N ARG A 28 11.51 -1.54 -13.89
CA ARG A 28 12.07 -2.75 -13.26
C ARG A 28 12.75 -2.49 -11.92
N PHE A 29 12.33 -1.46 -11.18
CA PHE A 29 12.82 -1.22 -9.83
C PHE A 29 12.41 -2.38 -8.94
N GLN A 30 13.40 -3.02 -8.32
CA GLN A 30 13.17 -4.11 -7.38
C GLN A 30 12.80 -3.54 -6.02
N TYR A 31 11.82 -4.16 -5.38
CA TYR A 31 11.33 -3.81 -4.06
C TYR A 31 10.84 -5.07 -3.35
N PRO A 32 10.75 -5.05 -2.00
CA PRO A 32 10.22 -6.17 -1.25
C PRO A 32 8.74 -6.45 -1.61
N PRO A 33 8.31 -7.73 -1.74
CA PRO A 33 6.94 -8.09 -2.15
C PRO A 33 5.92 -8.02 -1.00
N ASN A 34 6.24 -7.29 0.07
CA ASN A 34 5.57 -7.37 1.36
C ASN A 34 4.37 -6.41 1.50
N PHE A 35 4.09 -5.60 0.46
CA PHE A 35 2.96 -4.69 0.42
C PHE A 35 1.94 -5.06 -0.67
N ARG A 36 0.66 -4.80 -0.39
CA ARG A 36 -0.45 -5.01 -1.34
C ARG A 36 -1.23 -3.73 -1.55
N ILE A 37 -1.31 -3.31 -2.81
CA ILE A 37 -1.90 -2.03 -3.21
C ILE A 37 -3.42 -2.16 -3.35
N ILE A 38 -4.16 -1.26 -2.71
CA ILE A 38 -5.58 -0.99 -2.90
C ILE A 38 -5.69 0.38 -3.58
N ARG A 39 -6.16 0.38 -4.82
CA ARG A 39 -6.33 1.61 -5.59
C ARG A 39 -7.56 2.40 -5.13
N VAL A 40 -7.38 3.69 -4.90
CA VAL A 40 -8.48 4.64 -4.58
C VAL A 40 -8.47 5.82 -5.55
N PRO A 41 -9.61 6.47 -5.82
CA PRO A 41 -9.64 7.60 -6.76
C PRO A 41 -8.76 8.78 -6.32
N CYS A 42 -8.68 9.06 -5.01
CA CYS A 42 -7.85 10.10 -4.41
C CYS A 42 -7.48 9.68 -2.98
N SER A 43 -6.34 10.13 -2.44
CA SER A 43 -5.97 9.92 -1.04
C SER A 43 -7.02 10.47 -0.07
N GLY A 44 -7.76 11.52 -0.47
CA GLY A 44 -8.91 12.05 0.28
C GLY A 44 -10.06 11.05 0.48
N ARG A 45 -10.10 9.92 -0.24
CA ARG A 45 -11.06 8.83 -0.01
C ARG A 45 -10.78 8.06 1.28
N ILE A 46 -9.52 8.08 1.74
CA ILE A 46 -9.05 7.37 2.93
C ILE A 46 -9.51 8.09 4.18
N SER A 47 -10.04 7.32 5.13
CA SER A 47 -10.40 7.79 6.46
C SER A 47 -9.73 6.89 7.51
N PRO A 48 -9.60 7.32 8.77
CA PRO A 48 -9.01 6.51 9.83
C PRO A 48 -9.66 5.13 9.98
N LYS A 49 -10.95 4.98 9.62
CA LYS A 49 -11.65 3.69 9.67
C LYS A 49 -11.01 2.62 8.77
N PHE A 50 -10.49 3.00 7.60
CA PHE A 50 -9.80 2.05 6.70
C PHE A 50 -8.48 1.57 7.30
N ILE A 51 -7.73 2.48 7.93
CA ILE A 51 -6.46 2.19 8.59
C ILE A 51 -6.69 1.23 9.77
N LEU A 52 -7.67 1.54 10.61
CA LEU A 52 -8.06 0.68 11.75
C LEU A 52 -8.59 -0.69 11.29
N ALA A 53 -9.32 -0.75 10.17
CA ALA A 53 -9.77 -2.00 9.60
C ALA A 53 -8.58 -2.85 9.12
N ALA A 54 -7.60 -2.25 8.44
CA ALA A 54 -6.40 -2.96 7.99
C ALA A 54 -5.64 -3.59 9.17
N PHE A 55 -5.39 -2.82 10.25
CA PHE A 55 -4.78 -3.38 11.46
C PHE A 55 -5.62 -4.49 12.10
N ARG A 56 -6.95 -4.33 12.16
CA ARG A 56 -7.86 -5.38 12.66
C ARG A 56 -7.82 -6.66 11.83
N HIS A 57 -7.53 -6.55 10.53
CA HIS A 57 -7.38 -7.69 9.62
C HIS A 57 -5.97 -8.28 9.60
N GLY A 58 -5.07 -7.85 10.49
CA GLY A 58 -3.75 -8.45 10.67
C GLY A 58 -2.66 -7.86 9.78
N SER A 59 -2.81 -6.62 9.32
CA SER A 59 -1.71 -5.88 8.70
C SER A 59 -0.72 -5.43 9.77
N ASP A 60 0.58 -5.64 9.51
CA ASP A 60 1.68 -5.17 10.36
C ASP A 60 2.01 -3.69 10.10
N GLY A 61 1.61 -3.18 8.93
CA GLY A 61 1.77 -1.79 8.55
C GLY A 61 0.68 -1.31 7.60
N VAL A 62 0.45 0.01 7.60
CA VAL A 62 -0.44 0.68 6.66
C VAL A 62 0.30 1.84 6.01
N TRP A 63 0.34 1.85 4.68
CA TRP A 63 0.92 2.93 3.90
C TRP A 63 -0.18 3.64 3.11
N VAL A 64 -0.26 4.96 3.24
CA VAL A 64 -1.17 5.79 2.44
C VAL A 64 -0.34 6.80 1.65
N SER A 65 -0.56 6.89 0.34
CA SER A 65 0.09 7.87 -0.52
C SER A 65 -0.92 8.47 -1.51
N GLY A 66 -0.75 9.75 -1.79
CA GLY A 66 -1.59 10.55 -2.69
C GLY A 66 -0.82 11.17 -3.84
#